data_AF-A0A8T0UXP2-F1
#
_entry.id   AF-A0A8T0UXP2-F1
#
_cell.length_a   1.000
_cell.length_b   1.000
_cell.length_c   1.000
_cell.angle_alpha   90.00
_cell.angle_beta   90.00
_cell.angle_gamma   90.00
#
_symmetry.space_group_name_H-M   'P 1'
#
loop_
_entity.id
_entity.type
_entity.pdbx_description
1 polymer ?
#
loop_
_entity_poly.entity_id
_entity_poly.type
_entity_poly.pdbx_seq_one_letter_code
_entity_poly.pdbx_strand_id
1 'polypeptide(L)'
;MAAKRFRRGAHIEYIISLDADVLSQGNKAYVGKLRSDFWGTNFCCTHCRSDFWGTNFKIYDSQPPYDGAKVSSTRSIRRFGSRRISPQVSSGNFDVGQVSYKYNLLKSRGPRRMFCTMECPSVQETWENSLKVKSLRRTGTTVLRNKAPRWHEHLQCWCLNFHGRVTVASVKNFQLVATPDPGHPDSIGDEETVLLQFGKVDSDIFTMDYRQPLSAFQAFAICLSSFGTKLACE
;
A
#
# COMPACT_ATOMS: atom_id res chain seq x y z
N MET A 1 -14.32 2.54 6.45
CA MET A 1 -13.84 2.06 5.13
C MET A 1 -14.16 0.58 5.01
N ALA A 2 -14.59 0.16 3.84
CA ALA A 2 -14.90 -1.23 3.52
C ALA A 2 -14.30 -1.57 2.15
N ALA A 3 -14.07 -2.85 1.89
CA ALA A 3 -13.54 -3.31 0.62
C ALA A 3 -14.19 -4.61 0.16
N LYS A 4 -14.38 -4.73 -1.15
CA LYS A 4 -14.85 -5.97 -1.78
C LYS A 4 -13.84 -6.48 -2.79
N ARG A 5 -13.53 -7.77 -2.68
CA ARG A 5 -12.65 -8.49 -3.61
C ARG A 5 -13.44 -8.91 -4.85
N PHE A 6 -12.85 -8.67 -6.01
CA PHE A 6 -13.31 -9.14 -7.32
C PHE A 6 -12.18 -9.93 -7.98
N ARG A 7 -12.52 -11.02 -8.67
CA ARG A 7 -11.59 -11.76 -9.51
C ARG A 7 -11.92 -11.45 -10.96
N ARG A 8 -10.97 -10.88 -11.71
CA ARG A 8 -11.11 -10.57 -13.13
C ARG A 8 -10.05 -11.37 -13.91
N GLY A 9 -10.44 -12.55 -14.38
CA GLY A 9 -9.52 -13.49 -14.99
C GLY A 9 -8.40 -13.89 -14.01
N ALA A 10 -7.16 -13.56 -14.37
CA ALA A 10 -5.98 -13.85 -13.57
C ALA A 10 -5.62 -12.76 -12.54
N HIS A 11 -6.33 -11.62 -12.54
CA HIS A 11 -6.10 -10.50 -11.63
C HIS A 11 -7.08 -10.50 -10.46
N ILE A 12 -6.62 -10.00 -9.32
CA ILE A 12 -7.44 -9.69 -8.16
C ILE A 12 -7.58 -8.17 -8.10
N GLU A 13 -8.80 -7.70 -7.89
CA GLU A 13 -9.09 -6.28 -7.68
C GLU A 13 -9.87 -6.13 -6.37
N TYR A 14 -9.57 -5.10 -5.60
CA TYR A 14 -10.39 -4.67 -4.47
C TYR A 14 -10.93 -3.29 -4.77
N ILE A 15 -12.24 -3.10 -4.61
CA ILE A 15 -12.87 -1.77 -4.59
C ILE A 15 -12.99 -1.35 -3.13
N ILE A 16 -12.50 -0.15 -2.82
CA ILE A 16 -12.48 0.42 -1.47
C ILE A 16 -13.45 1.61 -1.42
N SER A 17 -14.32 1.62 -0.41
CA SER A 17 -15.38 2.61 -0.21
C SER A 17 -15.40 3.09 1.25
N LEU A 18 -15.92 4.29 1.50
CA LEU A 18 -16.26 4.73 2.86
C LEU A 18 -17.54 4.07 3.38
N ASP A 19 -18.42 3.66 2.48
CA ASP A 19 -19.71 3.04 2.77
C ASP A 19 -19.63 1.52 2.50
N ALA A 20 -19.96 0.73 3.52
CA ALA A 20 -19.90 -0.74 3.46
C ALA A 20 -21.04 -1.35 2.64
N ASP A 21 -22.18 -0.67 2.56
CA ASP A 21 -23.36 -1.19 1.86
C ASP A 21 -23.23 -0.99 0.35
N VAL A 22 -22.37 -0.06 -0.08
CA VAL A 22 -22.20 0.26 -1.50
C VAL A 22 -20.73 0.22 -1.94
N LEU A 23 -20.36 -0.91 -2.53
CA LEU A 23 -18.99 -1.25 -2.94
C LEU A 23 -18.85 -1.24 -4.47
N SER A 24 -19.01 -0.07 -5.08
CA SER A 24 -18.87 0.13 -6.53
C SER A 24 -18.11 1.41 -6.88
N GLN A 25 -17.37 1.40 -8.00
CA GLN A 25 -16.56 2.54 -8.45
C GLN A 25 -17.40 3.76 -8.87
N GLY A 26 -18.66 3.55 -9.25
CA GLY A 26 -19.57 4.63 -9.67
C GLY A 26 -20.25 5.36 -8.51
N ASN A 27 -20.02 4.93 -7.26
CA ASN A 27 -20.59 5.59 -6.09
C ASN A 27 -19.71 6.75 -5.62
N LYS A 28 -20.32 7.82 -5.13
CA LYS A 28 -19.67 8.93 -4.42
C LYS A 28 -18.84 8.50 -3.22
N ALA A 29 -19.18 7.38 -2.57
CA ALA A 29 -18.42 6.83 -1.44
C ALA A 29 -17.14 6.08 -1.87
N TYR A 30 -16.91 5.90 -3.18
CA TYR A 30 -15.69 5.27 -3.71
C TYR A 30 -14.45 6.07 -3.35
N VAL A 31 -13.48 5.41 -2.72
CA VAL A 31 -12.22 6.01 -2.31
C VAL A 31 -11.09 5.62 -3.24
N GLY A 32 -11.10 4.39 -3.74
CA GLY A 32 -10.00 3.89 -4.54
C GLY A 32 -10.06 2.38 -4.76
N LYS A 33 -9.01 1.85 -5.34
CA LYS A 33 -8.91 0.41 -5.64
C LYS A 33 -7.50 -0.11 -5.52
N LEU A 34 -7.39 -1.40 -5.20
CA LEU A 34 -6.15 -2.15 -5.22
C LEU A 34 -6.22 -3.18 -6.35
N ARG A 35 -5.21 -3.26 -7.22
CA ARG A 35 -5.20 -4.23 -8.32
C ARG A 35 -3.91 -5.04 -8.31
N SER A 36 -4.02 -6.36 -8.32
CA SER A 36 -2.87 -7.24 -8.50
C SER A 36 -2.46 -7.31 -9.97
N ASP A 37 -1.16 -7.36 -10.20
CA ASP A 37 -0.62 -7.78 -11.49
C ASP A 37 -0.75 -9.30 -11.66
N PHE A 38 -0.44 -9.80 -12.86
CA PHE A 38 -0.43 -11.24 -13.13
C PHE A 38 0.64 -11.94 -12.27
N TRP A 39 0.49 -13.24 -12.03
CA TRP A 39 1.41 -13.99 -11.19
C TRP A 39 2.79 -14.06 -11.83
N GLY A 40 3.85 -13.82 -11.05
CA GLY A 40 5.23 -13.97 -11.52
C GLY A 40 5.65 -12.85 -12.46
N THR A 41 5.35 -11.59 -12.12
CA THR A 41 5.93 -10.46 -12.82
C THR A 41 7.35 -10.21 -12.31
N ASN A 42 8.31 -10.02 -13.21
CA ASN A 42 9.57 -9.39 -12.87
C ASN A 42 9.29 -7.92 -12.56
N PHE A 43 9.68 -7.49 -11.36
CA PHE A 43 9.57 -6.11 -10.94
C PHE A 43 10.96 -5.57 -10.60
N CYS A 44 11.31 -4.45 -11.21
CA CYS A 44 12.52 -3.71 -10.86
C CYS A 44 12.23 -2.84 -9.63
N CYS A 45 12.79 -3.21 -8.48
CA CYS A 45 12.81 -2.30 -7.35
C CYS A 45 13.82 -1.21 -7.64
N THR A 46 13.35 -0.02 -8.02
CA THR A 46 14.19 1.14 -8.34
C THR A 46 15.16 1.48 -7.20
N HIS A 47 14.76 1.21 -5.96
CA HIS A 47 15.58 1.45 -4.77
C HIS A 47 16.62 0.35 -4.51
N CYS A 48 16.31 -0.92 -4.81
CA CYS A 48 17.27 -2.02 -4.63
C CYS A 48 18.13 -2.30 -5.89
N ARG A 49 17.92 -1.53 -6.98
CA ARG A 49 18.56 -1.71 -8.31
C ARG A 49 18.62 -3.18 -8.74
N SER A 50 17.56 -3.92 -8.47
CA SER A 50 17.53 -5.36 -8.72
C SER A 50 16.13 -5.83 -9.04
N ASP A 51 16.09 -6.68 -10.06
CA ASP A 51 14.92 -7.34 -10.60
C ASP A 51 14.56 -8.55 -9.75
N PHE A 52 13.33 -8.60 -9.28
CA PHE A 52 12.84 -9.71 -8.48
C PHE A 52 11.49 -10.20 -8.98
N TRP A 53 11.33 -11.52 -8.95
CA TRP A 53 10.06 -12.18 -9.25
C TRP A 53 9.17 -12.16 -8.02
N GLY A 54 7.89 -11.83 -8.24
CA GLY A 54 6.96 -11.69 -7.14
C GLY A 54 5.52 -11.47 -7.58
N THR A 55 4.71 -11.06 -6.60
CA THR A 55 3.37 -10.53 -6.80
C THR A 55 3.40 -9.03 -6.53
N ASN A 56 2.93 -8.22 -7.49
CA ASN A 56 2.79 -6.78 -7.33
C ASN A 56 1.30 -6.40 -7.23
N PHE A 57 1.00 -5.40 -6.42
CA PHE A 57 -0.29 -4.74 -6.33
C PHE A 57 -0.11 -3.24 -6.53
N LYS A 58 -0.91 -2.65 -7.42
CA LYS A 58 -1.01 -1.19 -7.60
C LYS A 58 -2.18 -0.62 -6.82
N ILE A 59 -1.96 0.54 -6.21
CA ILE A 59 -2.96 1.27 -5.42
C ILE A 59 -3.38 2.50 -6.22
N TYR A 60 -4.69 2.65 -6.38
CA TYR A 60 -5.27 3.79 -7.07
C TYR A 60 -6.19 4.56 -6.15
N ASP A 61 -5.95 5.86 -6.01
CA ASP A 61 -6.83 6.79 -5.31
C ASP A 61 -7.87 7.40 -6.27
N SER A 62 -9.03 7.73 -5.74
CA SER A 62 -10.08 8.49 -6.40
C SER A 62 -9.73 9.97 -6.57
N GLN A 63 -8.94 10.50 -5.65
CA GLN A 63 -8.55 11.91 -5.61
C GLN A 63 -7.15 12.10 -6.20
N PRO A 64 -6.91 13.22 -6.91
CA PRO A 64 -5.59 13.52 -7.44
C PRO A 64 -4.62 13.81 -6.28
N PRO A 65 -3.42 13.19 -6.26
CA PRO A 65 -2.44 13.43 -5.19
C PRO A 65 -1.83 14.84 -5.23
N TYR A 66 -1.89 15.51 -6.40
CA TYR A 66 -1.43 16.89 -6.61
C TYR A 66 -2.19 17.53 -7.79
N ASP A 67 -2.12 18.86 -7.88
CA ASP A 67 -2.80 19.61 -8.96
C ASP A 67 -2.22 19.24 -10.34
N GLY A 68 -3.09 18.88 -11.29
CA GLY A 68 -2.69 18.40 -12.61
C GLY A 68 -2.22 16.94 -12.68
N ALA A 69 -2.43 16.12 -11.64
CA ALA A 69 -2.12 14.69 -11.68
C ALA A 69 -2.83 13.98 -12.85
N LYS A 70 -2.13 13.06 -13.52
CA LYS A 70 -2.67 12.33 -14.66
C LYS A 70 -3.48 11.12 -14.19
N VAL A 71 -4.73 11.02 -14.65
CA VAL A 71 -5.57 9.84 -14.40
C VAL A 71 -4.93 8.61 -15.07
N SER A 72 -4.79 7.53 -14.33
CA SER A 72 -4.34 6.23 -14.85
C SER A 72 -5.40 5.64 -15.76
N SER A 73 -5.19 5.74 -17.07
CA SER A 73 -6.06 5.12 -18.06
C SER A 73 -5.77 3.60 -18.13
N THR A 74 -6.61 2.79 -17.50
CA THR A 74 -6.63 1.36 -17.83
C THR A 74 -7.52 1.21 -19.08
N ARG A 75 -6.95 0.75 -20.20
CA ARG A 75 -7.63 0.50 -21.49
C ARG A 75 -8.72 -0.59 -21.42
N SER A 76 -9.70 -0.46 -20.54
CA SER A 76 -10.86 -1.37 -20.43
C SER A 76 -12.22 -0.68 -20.58
N ILE A 77 -12.26 0.65 -20.71
CA ILE A 77 -13.47 1.34 -21.17
C ILE A 77 -13.47 1.26 -22.69
N ARG A 78 -14.05 0.17 -23.21
CA ARG A 78 -14.47 0.13 -24.61
C ARG A 78 -15.30 1.39 -24.88
N ARG A 79 -14.93 2.10 -25.94
CA ARG A 79 -15.72 3.18 -26.53
C ARG A 79 -17.14 2.66 -26.73
N PHE A 80 -18.06 3.06 -25.87
CA PHE A 80 -19.47 3.07 -26.22
C PHE A 80 -19.89 4.52 -26.19
N GLY A 81 -20.17 5.05 -27.39
CA GLY A 81 -20.63 6.40 -27.57
C GLY A 81 -21.92 6.59 -26.79
N SER A 82 -21.86 7.45 -25.77
CA SER A 82 -23.03 8.15 -25.29
C SER A 82 -22.57 9.53 -24.84
N ARG A 83 -22.96 10.55 -25.60
CA ARG A 83 -22.94 11.93 -25.15
C ARG A 83 -23.91 12.03 -23.97
N ARG A 84 -23.44 11.76 -22.76
CA ARG A 84 -24.11 12.20 -21.53
C ARG A 84 -23.33 13.36 -20.95
N ILE A 85 -23.85 14.56 -21.20
CA ILE A 85 -23.53 15.77 -20.45
C ILE A 85 -24.16 15.55 -19.06
N SER A 86 -23.40 14.95 -18.14
CA SER A 86 -23.76 14.93 -16.72
C SER A 86 -22.53 15.41 -15.95
N PRO A 87 -22.65 16.34 -15.00
CA PRO A 87 -21.53 16.83 -14.19
C PRO A 87 -21.21 15.85 -13.05
N GLN A 88 -21.39 14.55 -13.27
CA GLN A 88 -20.90 13.54 -12.32
C GLN A 88 -19.41 13.38 -12.59
N VAL A 89 -18.61 14.09 -11.80
CA VAL A 89 -17.15 13.93 -11.77
C VAL A 89 -16.87 12.46 -11.50
N SER A 90 -16.53 11.71 -12.54
CA SER A 90 -16.11 10.32 -12.37
C SER A 90 -14.86 10.37 -11.51
N SER A 91 -14.93 9.82 -10.29
CA SER A 91 -13.75 9.63 -9.44
C SER A 91 -12.62 9.03 -10.28
N GLY A 92 -11.49 9.74 -10.33
CA GLY A 92 -10.34 9.31 -11.12
C GLY A 92 -9.75 8.01 -10.57
N ASN A 93 -8.79 7.43 -11.28
CA ASN A 93 -7.92 6.41 -10.70
C ASN A 93 -6.50 6.94 -10.82
N PHE A 94 -5.96 7.51 -9.75
CA PHE A 94 -4.60 8.04 -9.70
C PHE A 94 -3.69 7.00 -9.06
N ASP A 95 -2.62 6.59 -9.73
CA ASP A 95 -1.65 5.67 -9.14
C ASP A 95 -0.93 6.39 -8.00
N VAL A 96 -1.07 5.89 -6.77
CA VAL A 96 -0.50 6.51 -5.56
C VAL A 96 0.51 5.61 -4.87
N GLY A 97 0.80 4.45 -5.47
CA GLY A 97 1.76 3.53 -4.91
C GLY A 97 1.55 2.09 -5.29
N GLN A 98 2.44 1.26 -4.78
CA GLN A 98 2.48 -0.17 -5.07
C GLN A 98 3.01 -0.97 -3.88
N VAL A 99 2.65 -2.26 -3.87
CA VAL A 99 3.09 -3.25 -2.90
C VAL A 99 3.60 -4.47 -3.63
N SER A 100 4.87 -4.80 -3.39
CA SER A 100 5.56 -5.91 -4.02
C SER A 100 5.95 -6.96 -2.99
N TYR A 101 5.59 -8.21 -3.28
CA TYR A 101 5.98 -9.36 -2.50
C TYR A 101 6.97 -10.22 -3.29
N LYS A 102 8.20 -10.31 -2.80
CA LYS A 102 9.24 -11.10 -3.46
C LYS A 102 9.09 -12.58 -3.14
N TYR A 103 9.27 -13.44 -4.15
CA TYR A 103 9.35 -14.89 -3.96
C TYR A 103 10.70 -15.29 -3.37
N ASN A 104 10.69 -16.30 -2.51
CA ASN A 104 11.89 -16.96 -2.03
C ASN A 104 12.20 -18.11 -3.01
N LEU A 105 12.99 -17.85 -4.06
CA LEU A 105 13.29 -18.85 -5.12
C LEU A 105 14.14 -20.04 -4.62
N LEU A 106 14.85 -19.88 -3.52
CA LEU A 106 15.60 -20.94 -2.86
C LEU A 106 14.97 -21.11 -1.48
N LYS A 107 14.82 -22.36 -1.02
CA LYS A 107 14.11 -22.81 0.20
C LYS A 107 14.65 -22.24 1.54
N SER A 108 15.09 -20.99 1.59
CA SER A 108 15.34 -20.29 2.84
C SER A 108 13.98 -20.09 3.51
N ARG A 109 13.78 -20.80 4.62
CA ARG A 109 12.69 -20.57 5.58
C ARG A 109 12.89 -19.18 6.19
N GLY A 110 12.53 -18.15 5.43
CA GLY A 110 12.72 -16.75 5.77
C GLY A 110 11.40 -15.98 5.69
N PRO A 111 11.23 -14.93 6.51
CA PRO A 111 10.10 -14.02 6.44
C PRO A 111 9.89 -13.50 5.03
N ARG A 112 8.64 -13.33 4.62
CA ARG A 112 8.30 -12.81 3.31
C ARG A 112 8.83 -11.39 3.15
N ARG A 113 9.57 -11.14 2.06
CA ARG A 113 10.10 -9.82 1.72
C ARG A 113 9.01 -8.99 1.05
N MET A 114 8.60 -7.91 1.71
CA MET A 114 7.57 -6.99 1.27
C MET A 114 8.16 -5.59 1.13
N PHE A 115 7.91 -4.97 -0.02
CA PHE A 115 8.34 -3.63 -0.35
C PHE A 115 7.13 -2.81 -0.77
N CYS A 116 6.99 -1.61 -0.22
CA CYS A 116 5.94 -0.68 -0.62
C CYS A 116 6.56 0.63 -1.09
N THR A 117 5.99 1.22 -2.12
CA THR A 117 6.32 2.56 -2.58
C THR A 117 5.03 3.36 -2.53
N MET A 118 5.01 4.46 -1.79
CA MET A 118 3.83 5.31 -1.62
C MET A 118 4.16 6.74 -2.00
N GLU A 119 3.27 7.39 -2.74
CA GLU A 119 3.28 8.84 -2.88
C GLU A 119 2.60 9.44 -1.66
N CYS A 120 3.37 10.10 -0.80
CA CYS A 120 2.87 10.76 0.38
C CYS A 120 3.09 12.28 0.27
N PRO A 121 2.24 13.11 0.88
CA PRO A 121 2.52 14.54 0.99
C PRO A 121 3.85 14.74 1.74
N SER A 122 4.82 15.46 1.16
CA SER A 122 6.05 15.79 1.91
C SER A 122 5.72 16.87 2.93
N VAL A 123 5.97 16.60 4.21
CA VAL A 123 5.97 17.62 5.27
C VAL A 123 7.26 18.42 5.13
N GLN A 124 7.32 19.37 4.18
CA GLN A 124 8.25 20.48 4.30
C GLN A 124 7.55 21.52 5.18
N GLU A 125 7.81 21.47 6.48
CA GLU A 125 7.49 22.58 7.38
C GLU A 125 8.36 23.77 6.97
N THR A 126 7.71 24.80 6.43
CA THR A 126 8.29 26.14 6.35
C THR A 126 7.26 27.05 7.00
N TRP A 127 7.37 27.24 8.31
CA TRP A 127 6.55 28.21 9.06
C TRP A 127 7.06 29.64 8.94
N GLU A 128 7.71 29.99 7.84
CA GLU A 128 8.12 31.36 7.58
C GLU A 128 7.44 31.89 6.32
N ASN A 129 6.64 32.92 6.57
CA ASN A 129 6.14 33.94 5.65
C ASN A 129 4.79 33.67 4.97
N SER A 130 3.78 34.16 5.68
CA SER A 130 2.59 34.82 5.14
C SER A 130 2.82 35.50 3.77
N LEU A 131 1.82 35.33 2.91
CA LEU A 131 1.55 36.04 1.64
C LEU A 131 2.22 35.46 0.38
N LYS A 132 1.38 34.75 -0.41
CA LYS A 132 1.52 34.44 -1.85
C LYS A 132 2.76 33.65 -2.29
N VAL A 133 2.70 32.33 -2.07
CA VAL A 133 3.16 31.36 -3.08
C VAL A 133 2.11 30.26 -3.17
N LYS A 134 1.61 29.96 -4.37
CA LYS A 134 0.91 28.71 -4.66
C LYS A 134 1.94 27.59 -4.47
N SER A 135 2.16 27.19 -3.21
CA SER A 135 3.11 26.15 -2.85
C SER A 135 2.66 24.88 -3.55
N LEU A 136 3.44 24.48 -4.55
CA LEU A 136 3.33 23.18 -5.18
C LEU A 136 3.45 22.16 -4.06
N ARG A 137 2.35 21.48 -3.68
CA ARG A 137 2.43 20.34 -2.77
C ARG A 137 3.34 19.31 -3.42
N ARG A 138 4.62 19.29 -3.05
CA ARG A 138 5.55 18.25 -3.48
C ARG A 138 5.08 16.95 -2.82
N THR A 139 4.73 15.98 -3.62
CA THR A 139 4.57 14.60 -3.17
C THR A 139 5.96 13.99 -3.06
N GLY A 140 6.30 13.48 -1.88
CA GLY A 140 7.49 12.69 -1.64
C GLY A 140 7.18 11.21 -1.87
N THR A 141 8.13 10.47 -2.44
CA THR A 141 8.03 9.01 -2.50
C THR A 141 8.56 8.42 -1.22
N THR A 142 7.71 7.77 -0.43
CA THR A 142 8.11 7.01 0.76
C THR A 142 8.27 5.53 0.40
N VAL A 143 9.45 4.97 0.66
CA VAL A 143 9.72 3.54 0.48
C VAL A 143 9.65 2.84 1.82
N LEU A 144 8.79 1.82 1.92
CA LEU A 144 8.60 1.02 3.12
C LEU A 144 9.06 -0.42 2.89
N ARG A 145 9.62 -1.04 3.93
CA ARG A 145 10.00 -2.46 3.93
C ARG A 145 9.48 -3.16 5.19
N ASN A 146 9.27 -4.47 5.11
CA ASN A 146 8.97 -5.24 6.30
C ASN A 146 10.14 -5.15 7.31
N LYS A 147 9.81 -4.88 8.58
CA LYS A 147 10.77 -4.95 9.68
C LYS A 147 11.28 -6.38 9.79
N ALA A 148 12.59 -6.54 10.00
CA ALA A 148 13.17 -7.87 10.24
C ALA A 148 12.72 -8.35 11.63
N PRO A 149 12.32 -9.63 11.77
CA PRO A 149 11.98 -10.17 13.08
C PRO A 149 13.23 -10.20 13.96
N ARG A 150 13.03 -10.12 15.27
CA ARG A 150 14.08 -10.31 16.28
C ARG A 150 14.01 -11.73 16.81
N TRP A 151 15.17 -12.31 17.10
CA TRP A 151 15.23 -13.57 17.83
C TRP A 151 14.70 -13.39 19.25
N HIS A 152 13.79 -14.27 19.66
CA HIS A 152 13.24 -14.27 21.01
C HIS A 152 13.72 -15.50 21.75
N GLU A 153 14.68 -15.31 22.66
CA GLU A 153 15.41 -16.40 23.31
C GLU A 153 14.50 -17.37 24.08
N HIS A 154 13.55 -16.88 24.88
CA HIS A 154 12.65 -17.77 25.63
C HIS A 154 11.67 -18.57 24.75
N LEU A 155 11.31 -18.04 23.58
CA LEU A 155 10.35 -18.68 22.67
C LEU A 155 11.06 -19.46 21.56
N GLN A 156 12.39 -19.37 21.48
CA GLN A 156 13.24 -19.98 20.45
C GLN A 156 12.70 -19.75 19.03
N CYS A 157 12.23 -18.53 18.74
CA CYS A 157 11.65 -18.18 17.45
C CYS A 157 11.95 -16.75 17.03
N TRP A 158 11.86 -16.50 15.73
CA TRP A 158 11.93 -15.16 15.15
C TRP A 158 10.55 -14.51 15.22
N CYS A 159 10.41 -13.41 15.98
CA CYS A 159 9.15 -12.70 16.12
C CYS A 159 9.30 -11.18 16.03
N LEU A 160 8.19 -10.51 15.71
CA LEU A 160 8.07 -9.06 15.81
C LEU A 160 7.39 -8.72 17.14
N ASN A 161 7.79 -7.60 17.75
CA ASN A 161 7.14 -7.10 18.96
C ASN A 161 5.92 -6.24 18.59
N PHE A 162 4.73 -6.80 18.77
CA PHE A 162 3.45 -6.12 18.51
C PHE A 162 2.85 -5.44 19.76
N HIS A 163 3.56 -5.41 20.89
CA HIS A 163 3.10 -4.76 22.13
C HIS A 163 1.70 -5.21 22.57
N GLY A 164 1.40 -6.51 22.44
CA GLY A 164 0.10 -7.09 22.77
C GLY A 164 -1.03 -6.81 21.77
N ARG A 165 -0.79 -6.04 20.69
CA ARG A 165 -1.80 -5.75 19.65
C ARG A 165 -2.12 -6.95 18.78
N VAL A 166 -1.20 -7.89 18.64
CA VAL A 166 -1.34 -9.09 17.82
C VAL A 166 -1.16 -10.31 18.71
N THR A 167 -2.16 -11.17 18.72
CA THR A 167 -2.24 -12.31 19.67
C THR A 167 -2.31 -13.66 18.95
N VAL A 168 -2.60 -13.69 17.65
CA VAL A 168 -2.74 -14.92 16.86
C VAL A 168 -1.67 -14.99 15.78
N ALA A 169 -0.97 -16.12 15.70
CA ALA A 169 0.02 -16.36 14.66
C ALA A 169 -0.62 -16.33 13.25
N SER A 170 -0.01 -15.58 12.34
CA SER A 170 -0.45 -15.50 10.95
C SER A 170 0.68 -15.00 10.05
N VAL A 171 0.70 -15.49 8.81
CA VAL A 171 1.58 -14.98 7.74
C VAL A 171 1.23 -13.55 7.30
N LYS A 172 0.12 -13.00 7.84
CA LYS A 172 -0.33 -11.62 7.66
C LYS A 172 0.17 -10.68 8.76
N ASN A 173 0.87 -11.19 9.77
CA ASN A 173 1.41 -10.35 10.83
C ASN A 173 2.69 -9.67 10.31
N PHE A 174 2.69 -8.35 10.18
CA PHE A 174 3.85 -7.60 9.73
C PHE A 174 3.91 -6.19 10.31
N GLN A 175 5.12 -5.65 10.35
CA GLN A 175 5.41 -4.24 10.60
C GLN A 175 6.16 -3.68 9.40
N LEU A 176 5.83 -2.45 8.97
CA LEU A 176 6.56 -1.72 7.95
C LEU A 176 7.29 -0.53 8.57
N VAL A 177 8.52 -0.33 8.12
CA VAL A 177 9.38 0.80 8.49
C VAL A 177 9.80 1.54 7.22
N ALA A 178 10.08 2.85 7.34
CA ALA A 178 10.65 3.60 6.23
C ALA A 178 12.07 3.11 5.92
N THR A 179 12.45 3.19 4.65
CA THR A 179 13.83 3.01 4.23
C THR A 179 14.49 4.38 4.23
N PRO A 180 15.68 4.56 4.82
CA PRO A 180 16.39 5.84 4.80
C PRO A 180 16.66 6.26 3.35
N ASP A 181 16.52 7.56 3.07
CA ASP A 181 16.82 8.11 1.74
C ASP A 181 18.33 8.14 1.54
N PRO A 182 18.89 7.40 0.55
CA PRO A 182 20.33 7.42 0.27
C PRO A 182 20.84 8.80 -0.19
N GLY A 183 19.96 9.72 -0.59
CA GLY A 183 20.32 11.10 -0.95
C GLY A 183 20.42 12.07 0.23
N HIS A 184 19.85 11.72 1.40
CA HIS A 184 19.86 12.54 2.60
C HIS A 184 20.10 11.64 3.83
N PRO A 185 21.36 11.25 4.09
CA PRO A 185 21.73 10.37 5.22
C PRO A 185 21.40 10.97 6.59
N ASP A 186 21.23 12.30 6.68
CA ASP A 186 20.79 13.01 7.90
C ASP A 186 19.27 13.00 8.10
N SER A 187 18.51 12.42 7.16
CA SER A 187 17.12 12.08 7.42
C SER A 187 17.14 10.94 8.44
N ILE A 188 17.03 11.30 9.71
CA ILE A 188 16.82 10.39 10.84
C ILE A 188 15.43 9.76 10.67
N GLY A 189 15.26 8.95 9.63
CA GLY A 189 14.25 7.92 9.59
C GLY A 189 14.77 6.85 10.54
N ASP A 190 14.39 6.96 11.80
CA ASP A 190 14.63 5.93 12.80
C ASP A 190 14.19 4.58 12.18
N GLU A 191 15.17 3.72 11.83
CA GLU A 191 14.93 2.40 11.25
C GLU A 191 14.01 1.55 12.13
N GLU A 192 13.82 1.96 13.38
CA GLU A 192 12.96 1.32 14.34
C GLU A 192 11.50 1.80 14.30
N THR A 193 11.24 3.01 13.77
CA THR A 193 9.91 3.62 13.77
C THR A 193 8.98 2.86 12.82
N VAL A 194 8.05 2.11 13.43
CA VAL A 194 7.00 1.38 12.73
C VAL A 194 5.93 2.35 12.23
N LEU A 195 5.77 2.42 10.91
CA LEU A 195 4.79 3.28 10.23
C LEU A 195 3.47 2.57 9.95
N LEU A 196 3.49 1.25 9.81
CA LEU A 196 2.30 0.42 9.70
C LEU A 196 2.52 -0.89 10.46
N GLN A 197 1.60 -1.24 11.34
CA GLN A 197 1.54 -2.51 12.04
C GLN A 197 0.20 -3.18 11.73
N PHE A 198 0.27 -4.42 11.25
CA PHE A 198 -0.92 -5.21 10.95
C PHE A 198 -0.76 -6.62 11.51
N GLY A 199 -1.82 -7.17 12.11
CA GLY A 199 -1.79 -8.56 12.54
C GLY A 199 -3.08 -9.07 13.14
N LYS A 200 -3.15 -10.39 13.27
CA LYS A 200 -4.35 -11.14 13.63
C LYS A 200 -4.57 -11.15 15.15
N VAL A 201 -5.81 -10.93 15.56
CA VAL A 201 -6.25 -11.08 16.96
C VAL A 201 -7.31 -12.15 17.15
N ASP A 202 -8.08 -12.45 16.10
CA ASP A 202 -9.05 -13.55 16.07
C ASP A 202 -9.27 -13.99 14.60
N SER A 203 -10.10 -15.02 14.36
CA SER A 203 -10.36 -15.68 13.09
C SER A 203 -10.46 -14.73 11.89
N ASP A 204 -11.29 -13.69 12.01
CA ASP A 204 -11.52 -12.67 11.00
C ASP A 204 -11.29 -11.23 11.52
N ILE A 205 -10.59 -11.11 12.66
CA ILE A 205 -10.33 -9.83 13.32
C ILE A 205 -8.83 -9.56 13.30
N PHE A 206 -8.47 -8.37 12.83
CA PHE A 206 -7.10 -7.90 12.73
C PHE A 206 -6.99 -6.49 13.27
N THR A 207 -5.85 -6.16 13.88
CA THR A 207 -5.50 -4.79 14.25
C THR A 207 -4.70 -4.14 13.15
N MET A 208 -4.96 -2.85 12.89
CA MET A 208 -4.19 -2.03 11.95
C MET A 208 -3.84 -0.70 12.62
N ASP A 209 -2.56 -0.49 12.90
CA ASP A 209 -2.04 0.75 13.46
C ASP A 209 -1.17 1.43 12.40
N TYR A 210 -1.41 2.70 12.10
CA TYR A 210 -0.66 3.44 11.10
C TYR A 210 -0.24 4.81 11.64
N ARG A 211 0.84 5.36 11.06
CA ARG A 211 1.37 6.68 11.38
C ARG A 211 1.56 7.50 10.11
N GLN A 212 1.65 8.82 10.29
CA GLN A 212 2.15 9.70 9.24
C GLN A 212 3.52 9.19 8.75
N PRO A 213 3.79 9.21 7.44
CA PRO A 213 3.05 9.93 6.41
C PRO A 213 1.95 9.11 5.70
N LEU A 214 1.62 7.90 6.18
CA LEU A 214 0.57 7.07 5.56
C LEU A 214 -0.83 7.61 5.88
N SER A 215 -1.67 7.69 4.86
CA SER A 215 -3.11 7.86 5.06
C SER A 215 -3.76 6.55 5.49
N ALA A 216 -4.95 6.65 6.12
CA ALA A 216 -5.74 5.48 6.46
C ALA A 216 -6.05 4.61 5.22
N PHE A 217 -6.32 5.26 4.08
CA PHE A 217 -6.58 4.58 2.80
C PHE A 217 -5.35 3.78 2.33
N GLN A 218 -4.17 4.39 2.33
CA GLN A 218 -2.93 3.72 1.94
C GLN A 218 -2.64 2.54 2.87
N ALA A 219 -2.71 2.75 4.19
CA ALA A 219 -2.52 1.69 5.18
C ALA A 219 -3.49 0.52 4.97
N PHE A 220 -4.78 0.82 4.74
CA PHE A 220 -5.81 -0.18 4.49
C PHE A 220 -5.55 -0.97 3.19
N ALA A 221 -5.20 -0.28 2.11
CA ALA A 221 -4.87 -0.90 0.82
C ALA A 221 -3.64 -1.82 0.92
N ILE A 222 -2.60 -1.40 1.66
CA ILE A 222 -1.43 -2.24 1.96
C ILE A 222 -1.86 -3.52 2.69
N CYS A 223 -2.69 -3.40 3.73
CA CYS A 223 -3.15 -4.56 4.49
C CYS A 223 -3.97 -5.54 3.64
N LEU A 224 -4.87 -5.03 2.78
CA LEU A 224 -5.67 -5.84 1.85
C LEU A 224 -4.81 -6.69 0.90
N SER A 225 -3.65 -6.18 0.47
CA SER A 225 -2.75 -6.91 -0.42
C SER A 225 -2.26 -8.24 0.20
N SER A 226 -2.15 -8.31 1.54
CA SER A 226 -1.75 -9.52 2.27
C SER A 226 -2.79 -10.66 2.19
N PHE A 227 -4.04 -10.36 1.85
CA PHE A 227 -5.11 -11.36 1.66
C PHE A 227 -5.14 -11.91 0.23
N GLY A 228 -4.55 -11.21 -0.73
CA GLY A 228 -4.50 -11.63 -2.14
C GLY A 228 -3.47 -12.73 -2.43
N THR A 229 -2.52 -12.92 -1.54
CA THR A 229 -1.32 -13.72 -1.78
C THR A 229 -1.47 -15.14 -1.23
N LYS A 230 -2.08 -16.04 -2.00
CA LYS A 230 -2.40 -17.42 -1.55
C LYS A 230 -1.35 -18.50 -1.84
N LEU A 231 -0.23 -18.25 -2.53
CA LEU A 231 0.67 -19.35 -3.00
C LEU A 231 2.04 -19.46 -2.32
N ALA A 232 2.27 -18.96 -1.11
CA ALA A 232 3.59 -19.09 -0.49
C ALA A 232 3.58 -19.55 0.97
N CYS A 233 2.48 -20.11 1.46
CA CYS A 233 2.37 -20.61 2.83
C CYS A 233 1.42 -21.82 2.89
N GLU A 234 1.95 -23.00 2.61
CA GLU A 234 1.67 -24.21 3.41
C GLU A 234 2.93 -24.50 4.22
#